data_AF-A0AAV6G9H0-F1
#
_entry.id   AF-A0AAV6G9H0-F1
#
_cell.length_a   1.000
_cell.length_b   1.000
_cell.length_c   1.000
_cell.angle_alpha   90.00
_cell.angle_beta   90.00
_cell.angle_gamma   90.00
#
_symmetry.space_group_name_H-M   'P 1'
#
loop_
_entity.id
_entity.type
_entity.pdbx_description
1 polymer ?
#
loop_
_entity_poly.entity_id
_entity_poly.type
_entity_poly.pdbx_seq_one_letter_code
_entity_poly.pdbx_strand_id
1 'polypeptide(L)'
;MLGLVGYYIFRSTNHQKDLFRQSEGNCIIWGEKPTFIECKYHSSDGNTHKSKLLTSGFWGLARHFNYTGDLMGSLAYCAACGGTHLLPYFYFVYMTILLVHRCVRDEHRCSAKYGHDWKRYTDAVPSRLIPGIF
;
A
#
# COMPACT_ATOMS: atom_id res chain seq x y z
N MET A 1 4.58 21.62 -3.83
CA MET A 1 5.56 20.56 -3.49
C MET A 1 4.88 19.33 -2.90
N LEU A 2 4.09 19.45 -1.82
CA LEU A 2 3.41 18.31 -1.18
C LEU A 2 2.65 17.39 -2.16
N GLY A 3 1.81 17.96 -3.04
CA GLY A 3 1.03 17.17 -3.99
C GLY A 3 1.88 16.43 -5.03
N LEU A 4 2.99 17.01 -5.47
CA LEU A 4 3.92 16.36 -6.40
C LEU A 4 4.64 15.18 -5.73
N VAL A 5 5.06 15.36 -4.47
CA VAL A 5 5.67 14.28 -3.67
C VAL A 5 4.65 13.16 -3.43
N GLY A 6 3.42 13.51 -3.06
CA GLY A 6 2.33 12.55 -2.88
C GLY A 6 2.05 11.73 -4.14
N TYR A 7 1.94 12.41 -5.29
CA TYR A 7 1.76 11.76 -6.59
C TYR A 7 2.94 10.83 -6.94
N TYR A 8 4.17 11.30 -6.74
CA TYR A 8 5.37 10.48 -6.95
C TYR A 8 5.35 9.22 -6.09
N ILE A 9 5.07 9.34 -4.79
CA ILE A 9 4.98 8.19 -3.87
C ILE A 9 3.88 7.23 -4.32
N PHE A 10 2.67 7.73 -4.62
CA PHE A 10 1.55 6.91 -5.07
C PHE A 10 1.90 6.12 -6.34
N ARG A 11 2.43 6.80 -7.35
CA ARG A 11 2.78 6.19 -8.64
C ARG A 11 3.96 5.24 -8.51
N SER A 12 5.02 5.64 -7.81
CA SER A 12 6.22 4.82 -7.64
C SER A 12 5.92 3.56 -6.83
N THR A 13 5.08 3.64 -5.79
CA THR A 13 4.68 2.47 -4.99
C THR A 13 3.90 1.47 -5.84
N ASN A 14 2.92 1.93 -6.63
CA ASN A 14 2.19 1.04 -7.53
C ASN A 14 3.09 0.46 -8.62
N HIS A 15 3.96 1.28 -9.22
CA HIS A 15 4.91 0.83 -10.23
C HIS A 15 5.86 -0.26 -9.70
N GLN A 16 6.36 -0.14 -8.46
CA GLN A 16 7.17 -1.19 -7.84
C GLN A 16 6.46 -2.54 -7.77
N LYS A 17 5.18 -2.54 -7.36
CA LYS A 17 4.37 -3.76 -7.30
C LYS A 17 4.12 -4.34 -8.69
N ASP A 18 3.83 -3.49 -9.67
CA ASP A 18 3.56 -3.93 -11.04
C ASP A 18 4.82 -4.51 -11.69
N LEU A 19 5.96 -3.83 -11.54
CA LEU A 19 7.27 -4.33 -11.98
C LEU A 19 7.62 -5.66 -11.33
N PHE A 20 7.43 -5.78 -10.01
CA PHE A 20 7.67 -7.02 -9.27
C PHE A 20 6.81 -8.18 -9.76
N ARG A 21 5.53 -7.92 -10.05
CA ARG A 21 4.60 -8.95 -10.56
C ARG A 21 4.93 -9.38 -11.98
N GLN A 22 5.23 -8.42 -12.87
CA GLN A 22 5.56 -8.72 -14.27
C GLN A 22 6.88 -9.47 -14.42
N SER A 23 7.86 -9.17 -13.56
CA SER A 23 9.16 -9.84 -13.54
C SER A 23 9.18 -11.14 -12.73
N GLU A 24 8.05 -11.54 -12.15
CA GLU A 24 7.95 -12.65 -11.20
C GLU A 24 8.98 -12.58 -10.05
N GLY A 25 9.34 -11.37 -9.63
CA GLY A 25 10.35 -11.10 -8.61
C GLY A 25 11.79 -11.01 -9.10
N ASN A 26 12.04 -11.17 -10.40
CA ASN A 26 13.34 -10.95 -11.02
C ASN A 26 13.52 -9.48 -11.46
N CYS A 27 13.45 -8.55 -10.50
CA CYS A 27 13.69 -7.13 -10.73
C CYS A 27 14.65 -6.56 -9.68
N ILE A 28 14.93 -5.26 -9.80
CA ILE A 28 15.72 -4.50 -8.82
C ILE A 28 14.80 -3.42 -8.25
N ILE A 29 14.73 -3.32 -6.93
CA ILE A 29 13.98 -2.29 -6.21
C ILE A 29 14.96 -1.54 -5.32
N TRP A 30 15.11 -0.24 -5.58
CA TRP A 30 16.06 0.63 -4.85
C TRP A 30 17.51 0.12 -4.86
N GLY A 31 17.96 -0.44 -5.98
CA GLY A 31 19.34 -0.90 -6.17
C GLY A 31 19.61 -2.33 -5.68
N GLU A 32 18.65 -2.98 -5.02
CA GLU A 32 18.82 -4.34 -4.50
C GLU A 32 17.78 -5.32 -5.05
N LYS A 33 18.06 -6.63 -4.90
CA LYS A 33 17.07 -7.67 -5.21
C LYS A 33 15.90 -7.58 -4.22
N PRO A 34 14.64 -7.63 -4.69
CA PRO A 34 13.50 -7.49 -3.81
C PRO A 34 13.41 -8.66 -2.84
N THR A 35 13.02 -8.36 -1.60
CA THR A 35 12.62 -9.39 -0.62
C THR A 35 11.12 -9.62 -0.75
N PHE A 36 10.69 -10.88 -0.64
CA PHE A 36 9.28 -11.24 -0.74
C PHE A 36 8.99 -12.53 -0.01
N ILE A 37 7.70 -12.76 0.25
CA ILE A 37 7.17 -14.00 0.82
C ILE A 37 6.37 -14.70 -0.27
N GLU A 38 6.72 -15.95 -0.58
CA GLU A 38 5.88 -16.79 -1.43
C GLU A 38 4.71 -17.34 -0.64
N CYS A 39 3.51 -17.17 -1.17
CA CYS A 39 2.27 -17.63 -0.57
C CYS A 39 1.60 -18.66 -1.47
N LYS A 40 1.01 -19.67 -0.86
CA LYS A 40 0.10 -20.58 -1.56
C LYS A 40 -1.33 -20.33 -1.08
N TYR A 41 -2.26 -20.21 -2.00
CA TYR A 41 -3.68 -20.09 -1.67
C TYR A 41 -4.52 -20.99 -2.55
N HIS A 42 -5.62 -21.49 -2.00
CA HIS A 42 -6.59 -22.28 -2.72
C HIS A 42 -7.67 -21.34 -3.30
N SER A 43 -7.94 -21.46 -4.60
CA SER A 43 -9.10 -20.82 -5.21
C SER A 43 -10.37 -21.56 -4.78
N SER A 44 -11.52 -20.89 -4.91
CA SER A 44 -12.85 -21.51 -4.78
C SER A 44 -13.03 -22.72 -5.70
N ASP A 45 -12.28 -22.75 -6.80
CA ASP A 45 -12.34 -23.80 -7.82
C ASP A 45 -11.45 -25.01 -7.49
N GLY A 46 -10.87 -25.07 -6.29
CA GLY A 46 -10.00 -26.16 -5.82
C GLY A 46 -8.54 -26.06 -6.28
N ASN A 47 -8.22 -25.16 -7.21
CA ASN A 47 -6.86 -24.97 -7.72
C ASN A 47 -5.95 -24.28 -6.69
N THR A 48 -4.70 -24.76 -6.59
CA THR A 48 -3.67 -24.13 -5.76
C THR A 48 -2.88 -23.12 -6.58
N HIS A 49 -2.91 -21.86 -6.17
CA HIS A 49 -2.17 -20.78 -6.82
C HIS A 49 -0.99 -20.33 -5.95
N LYS A 50 0.09 -19.92 -6.62
CA LYS A 50 1.24 -19.27 -5.98
C LYS A 50 1.15 -17.77 -6.19
N SER A 51 1.41 -17.00 -5.13
CA SER A 51 1.50 -15.54 -5.16
C SER A 51 2.78 -15.11 -4.44
N LYS A 52 3.30 -13.92 -4.76
CA LYS A 52 4.46 -13.35 -4.08
C LYS A 52 4.06 -12.02 -3.45
N LEU A 53 4.29 -11.88 -2.14
CA LEU A 53 4.05 -10.66 -1.38
C LEU A 53 5.36 -9.90 -1.19
N LEU A 54 5.44 -8.68 -1.73
CA LEU A 54 6.65 -7.87 -1.75
C LEU A 54 6.91 -7.24 -0.37
N THR A 55 8.07 -7.48 0.23
CA THR A 55 8.48 -6.97 1.57
C THR A 55 9.61 -5.95 1.50
N SER A 56 9.92 -5.41 0.31
CA SER A 56 10.97 -4.40 0.10
C SER A 56 10.43 -3.16 -0.63
N GLY A 57 11.25 -2.10 -0.69
CA GLY A 57 10.84 -0.82 -1.26
C GLY A 57 9.73 -0.16 -0.43
N PHE A 58 8.80 0.54 -1.08
CA PHE A 58 7.69 1.18 -0.39
C PHE A 58 6.76 0.17 0.31
N TRP A 59 6.60 -1.04 -0.27
CA TRP A 59 5.81 -2.12 0.32
C TRP A 59 6.48 -2.77 1.54
N GLY A 60 7.78 -2.57 1.72
CA GLY A 60 8.50 -2.93 2.94
C GLY A 60 8.36 -1.90 4.07
N LEU A 61 8.04 -0.63 3.75
CA LEU A 61 7.83 0.42 4.75
C LEU A 61 6.43 0.36 5.34
N ALA A 62 5.42 0.19 4.49
CA ALA A 62 4.04 -0.02 4.92
C ALA A 62 3.26 -0.81 3.87
N ARG A 63 2.30 -1.62 4.34
CA ARG A 63 1.51 -2.51 3.47
C ARG A 63 0.62 -1.76 2.47
N HIS A 64 0.36 -0.49 2.70
CA HIS A 64 -0.41 0.41 1.83
C HIS A 64 0.24 1.79 1.72
N PHE A 65 1.56 1.86 1.54
CA PHE A 65 2.27 3.15 1.42
C PHE A 65 1.79 4.02 0.24
N ASN A 66 1.17 3.40 -0.78
CA ASN A 66 0.50 4.12 -1.86
C ASN A 66 -0.66 4.99 -1.33
N TYR A 67 -1.39 4.55 -0.32
CA TYR A 67 -2.48 5.35 0.29
C TYR A 67 -1.94 6.58 1.02
N THR A 68 -0.73 6.51 1.59
CA THR A 68 -0.05 7.68 2.16
C THR A 68 0.24 8.73 1.10
N GLY A 69 0.71 8.31 -0.09
CA GLY A 69 0.86 9.22 -1.23
C GLY A 69 -0.46 9.86 -1.69
N ASP A 70 -1.55 9.08 -1.66
CA ASP A 70 -2.90 9.56 -2.00
C ASP A 70 -3.39 10.62 -0.98
N LEU A 71 -3.21 10.37 0.32
CA LEU A 71 -3.55 11.31 1.39
C LEU A 71 -2.73 12.60 1.32
N MET A 72 -1.43 12.52 0.98
CA MET A 72 -0.60 13.70 0.74
C MET A 72 -1.13 14.53 -0.43
N GLY A 73 -1.58 13.86 -1.50
CA GLY A 73 -2.24 14.50 -2.64
C GLY A 73 -3.54 15.18 -2.23
N SER A 74 -4.41 14.48 -1.49
CA SER A 74 -5.68 15.02 -0.99
C SER A 74 -5.46 16.25 -0.10
N LEU A 75 -4.50 16.21 0.82
CA LEU A 75 -4.16 17.34 1.67
C LEU A 75 -3.63 18.53 0.86
N ALA A 76 -2.81 18.27 -0.17
CA ALA A 76 -2.30 19.33 -1.04
C ALA A 76 -3.43 20.02 -1.84
N TYR A 77 -4.44 19.28 -2.29
CA TYR A 77 -5.61 19.87 -2.93
C TYR A 77 -6.40 20.76 -1.97
N CYS A 78 -6.63 20.32 -0.73
CA CYS A 78 -7.29 21.14 0.29
C CYS A 78 -6.49 22.40 0.61
N ALA A 79 -5.17 22.26 0.78
CA ALA A 79 -4.28 23.37 1.11
C ALA A 79 -4.18 24.43 0.01
N ALA A 80 -4.43 24.05 -1.26
CA ALA A 80 -4.50 25.01 -2.37
C ALA A 80 -5.65 26.01 -2.22
N CYS A 81 -6.69 25.68 -1.44
CA CYS A 81 -7.79 26.59 -1.11
C CYS A 81 -7.48 27.57 0.04
N GLY A 82 -6.27 27.52 0.61
CA GLY A 82 -5.87 28.33 1.76
C GLY A 82 -6.39 27.79 3.10
N GLY A 83 -6.25 28.61 4.16
CA GLY A 83 -6.63 28.25 5.53
C GLY A 83 -7.85 29.01 6.07
N THR A 84 -8.50 29.84 5.26
CA THR A 84 -9.60 30.72 5.70
C THR A 84 -10.92 29.98 5.90
N HIS A 85 -11.12 28.87 5.18
CA HIS A 85 -12.34 28.06 5.26
C HIS A 85 -11.99 26.60 5.53
N LEU A 86 -12.73 25.97 6.45
CA LEU A 86 -12.58 24.55 6.77
C LEU A 86 -13.23 23.63 5.72
N LEU A 87 -14.19 24.15 4.95
CA LEU A 87 -15.00 23.36 4.01
C LEU A 87 -14.17 22.49 3.04
N PRO A 88 -13.08 22.98 2.42
CA PRO A 88 -12.25 22.16 1.54
C PRO A 88 -11.57 20.97 2.24
N TYR A 89 -11.25 21.09 3.54
CA TYR A 89 -10.54 20.06 4.30
C TYR A 89 -11.40 18.84 4.66
N PHE A 90 -12.74 18.96 4.54
CA PHE A 90 -13.62 17.78 4.65
C PHE A 90 -13.29 16.72 3.59
N TYR A 91 -12.75 17.11 2.43
CA TYR A 91 -12.28 16.14 1.44
C TYR A 91 -11.13 15.27 1.98
N PHE A 92 -10.15 15.87 2.66
CA PHE A 92 -9.06 15.11 3.28
C PHE A 92 -9.55 14.18 4.39
N VAL A 93 -10.50 14.65 5.21
CA VAL A 93 -11.13 13.82 6.26
C VAL A 93 -11.87 12.63 5.63
N TYR A 94 -12.69 12.89 4.61
CA TYR A 94 -13.39 11.86 3.86
C TYR A 94 -12.43 10.82 3.26
N MET A 95 -11.37 11.27 2.58
CA MET A 95 -10.37 10.39 1.97
C MET A 95 -9.65 9.53 3.03
N THR A 96 -9.34 10.11 4.19
CA THR A 96 -8.74 9.38 5.32
C THR A 96 -9.65 8.24 5.79
N ILE A 97 -10.93 8.52 6.05
CA ILE A 97 -11.91 7.50 6.46
C ILE A 97 -12.02 6.40 5.40
N LEU A 98 -12.16 6.79 4.14
CA LEU A 98 -12.30 5.86 3.02
C LEU A 98 -11.09 4.91 2.91
N LEU A 99 -9.88 5.45 2.99
CA LEU A 99 -8.65 4.66 2.82
C LEU A 99 -8.35 3.79 4.05
N VAL A 100 -8.65 4.24 5.26
CA VAL A 100 -8.57 3.40 6.47
C VAL A 100 -9.55 2.23 6.38
N HIS A 101 -10.81 2.50 6.05
CA HIS A 101 -11.81 1.45 5.86
C HIS A 101 -11.40 0.47 4.76
N ARG A 102 -10.86 0.99 3.65
CA ARG A 102 -10.33 0.17 2.55
C ARG A 102 -9.17 -0.71 3.00
N CYS A 103 -8.23 -0.16 3.76
CA CYS A 103 -7.11 -0.91 4.32
C CYS A 103 -7.60 -2.06 5.21
N VAL A 104 -8.50 -1.80 6.16
CA VAL A 104 -9.06 -2.86 7.04
C VAL A 104 -9.76 -3.95 6.23
N ARG A 105 -10.53 -3.57 5.21
CA ARG A 105 -11.19 -4.56 4.33
C ARG A 105 -10.17 -5.37 3.53
N ASP A 106 -9.14 -4.73 2.99
CA ASP A 106 -8.09 -5.41 2.23
C ASP A 106 -7.28 -6.37 3.12
N GLU A 107 -6.99 -5.99 4.37
CA GLU A 107 -6.38 -6.85 5.40
C GLU A 107 -7.21 -8.10 5.67
N HIS A 108 -8.52 -7.94 5.89
CA HIS A 108 -9.42 -9.07 6.14
C HIS A 108 -9.43 -10.03 4.95
N ARG A 109 -9.49 -9.50 3.72
CA ARG A 109 -9.45 -10.31 2.49
C ARG A 109 -8.11 -11.03 2.33
N CYS A 110 -6.99 -10.36 2.58
CA CYS A 110 -5.66 -10.96 2.44
C CYS A 110 -5.37 -12.00 3.53
N SER A 111 -5.83 -11.75 4.76
CA SER A 111 -5.76 -12.72 5.86
C SER A 111 -6.58 -13.97 5.55
N ALA A 112 -7.81 -13.82 5.03
CA ALA A 112 -8.64 -14.95 4.62
C ALA A 112 -8.03 -15.72 3.44
N LYS A 113 -7.36 -15.02 2.52
CA LYS A 113 -6.78 -15.61 1.31
C LYS A 113 -5.45 -16.33 1.56
N TYR A 114 -4.51 -15.70 2.27
CA TYR A 114 -3.14 -16.20 2.43
C TYR A 114 -2.86 -16.80 3.81
N GLY A 115 -3.78 -16.65 4.78
CA GLY A 115 -3.70 -17.31 6.08
C GLY A 115 -2.37 -17.08 6.80
N HIS A 116 -1.65 -18.16 7.08
CA HIS A 116 -0.36 -18.13 7.77
C HIS A 116 0.69 -17.27 7.06
N ASP A 117 0.71 -17.29 5.72
CA ASP A 117 1.68 -16.48 4.96
C ASP A 117 1.36 -14.98 5.05
N TRP A 118 0.08 -14.62 5.23
CA TRP A 118 -0.30 -13.23 5.55
C TRP A 118 0.26 -12.81 6.90
N LYS A 119 0.19 -13.67 7.91
CA LYS A 119 0.74 -13.38 9.23
C LYS A 119 2.24 -13.11 9.16
N ARG A 120 2.99 -13.96 8.45
CA ARG A 120 4.42 -13.74 8.20
C ARG A 120 4.69 -12.41 7.49
N TYR A 121 3.81 -12.02 6.57
CA TYR A 121 3.89 -10.72 5.89
C TYR A 121 3.62 -9.54 6.82
N THR A 122 2.60 -9.61 7.67
CA THR A 122 2.30 -8.56 8.64
C THR A 122 3.34 -8.45 9.74
N ASP A 123 4.02 -9.55 10.09
CA ASP A 123 5.15 -9.56 11.03
C ASP A 123 6.38 -8.88 10.41
N ALA A 124 6.63 -9.09 9.11
CA ALA A 124 7.73 -8.46 8.38
C ALA A 124 7.49 -6.97 8.11
N VAL A 125 6.24 -6.58 7.82
CA VAL A 125 5.85 -5.19 7.51
C VAL A 125 4.69 -4.81 8.44
N PRO A 126 4.93 -4.35 9.68
CA PRO A 126 3.89 -4.15 10.69
C PRO A 126 2.99 -2.94 10.42
N SER A 127 3.51 -1.89 9.79
CA SER A 127 2.74 -0.68 9.47
C SER A 127 1.83 -0.86 8.26
N ARG A 128 0.61 -0.32 8.35
CA ARG A 128 -0.44 -0.36 7.33
C ARG A 128 -0.32 0.80 6.35
N LEU A 129 -0.28 2.02 6.84
CA LEU A 129 -0.24 3.25 6.05
C LEU A 129 1.01 4.08 6.37
N ILE A 130 1.19 4.45 7.64
CA ILE A 130 2.22 5.39 8.07
C ILE A 130 3.24 4.61 8.91
N PRO A 131 4.49 4.48 8.42
CA PRO A 131 5.54 3.77 9.15
C PRO A 131 5.67 4.28 10.59
N GLY A 132 5.63 3.36 11.55
CA GLY A 132 5.76 3.65 12.97
C GLY A 132 4.54 4.26 13.68
N ILE A 133 3.43 4.51 12.97
CA ILE A 133 2.19 5.02 13.56
C ILE A 133 1.02 4.06 13.35
N PHE A 134 0.77 3.68 12.09
CA PHE A 134 -0.37 2.84 11.72
C PHE A 134 -0.04 1.92 10.57
#